data_AF-A0A6N7KYR8-F1
#
_entry.id   AF-A0A6N7KYR8-F1
#
_cell.length_a   1.000
_cell.length_b   1.000
_cell.length_c   1.000
_cell.angle_alpha   90.00
_cell.angle_beta   90.00
_cell.angle_gamma   90.00
#
_symmetry.space_group_name_H-M   'P 1'
#
loop_
_entity.id
_entity.type
_entity.pdbx_description
1 polymer ?
#
loop_
_entity_poly.entity_id
_entity_poly.type
_entity_poly.pdbx_seq_one_letter_code
_entity_poly.pdbx_strand_id
1 'polypeptide(L)'
;MRERDNRTEVPPPRDANARRVMRAQHSVNMRPELALRRALQALGFRYRVNLPLPAMRRRRADITFVRWRTAVFVQGCFWHACPEHSHAPK
;
A
#
# COMPACT_ATOMS: atom_id res chain seq x y z
N MET A 1 -10.10 23.93 22.29
CA MET A 1 -9.71 22.76 23.09
C MET A 1 -10.18 21.53 22.34
N ARG A 2 -9.33 20.82 21.59
CA ARG A 2 -9.75 19.65 20.80
C ARG A 2 -9.86 18.47 21.76
N GLU A 3 -11.06 17.93 21.95
CA GLU A 3 -11.28 16.67 22.65
C GLU A 3 -10.33 15.61 22.11
N ARG A 4 -9.57 14.98 23.02
CA ARG A 4 -8.73 13.85 22.69
C ARG A 4 -9.65 12.67 22.39
N ASP A 5 -9.79 12.38 21.10
CA ASP A 5 -10.28 11.16 20.50
C ASP A 5 -10.00 9.93 21.39
N ASN A 6 -11.07 9.28 21.87
CA ASN A 6 -11.07 8.11 22.75
C ASN A 6 -10.53 6.86 22.02
N ARG A 7 -9.24 6.82 21.74
CA ARG A 7 -8.54 5.69 21.08
C ARG A 7 -8.33 4.49 22.00
N THR A 8 -9.10 4.38 23.08
CA THR A 8 -8.81 3.47 24.20
C THR A 8 -9.36 2.06 24.01
N GLU A 9 -10.25 1.83 23.04
CA GLU A 9 -10.84 0.51 22.79
C GLU A 9 -10.36 -0.11 21.47
N VAL A 10 -9.04 -0.14 21.25
CA VAL A 10 -8.49 -1.00 20.18
C VAL A 10 -8.40 -2.42 20.74
N PRO A 11 -9.13 -3.41 20.19
CA PRO A 11 -9.06 -4.78 20.69
C PRO A 11 -7.62 -5.30 20.59
N PRO A 12 -7.17 -6.12 21.56
CA PRO A 12 -5.83 -6.67 21.51
C PRO A 12 -5.69 -7.54 20.25
N PRO A 13 -4.48 -7.60 19.65
CA PRO A 13 -4.21 -8.54 18.57
C PRO A 13 -4.58 -9.96 18.99
N ARG A 14 -5.15 -10.73 18.06
CA ARG A 14 -5.55 -12.14 18.28
C ARG A 14 -4.44 -12.98 18.91
N ASP A 15 -3.21 -12.79 18.43
CA ASP A 15 -2.02 -13.48 18.94
C ASP A 15 -0.74 -12.70 18.60
N ALA A 16 0.39 -13.14 19.18
CA ALA A 16 1.69 -12.50 18.98
C ALA A 16 2.20 -12.58 17.53
N ASN A 17 1.86 -13.64 16.79
CA ASN A 17 2.23 -13.77 15.37
C ASN A 17 1.42 -12.80 14.51
N ALA A 18 0.11 -12.68 14.72
CA ALA A 18 -0.72 -11.67 14.05
C ALA A 18 -0.18 -10.26 14.27
N ARG A 19 0.17 -9.92 15.52
CA ARG A 19 0.83 -8.64 15.84
C ARG A 19 2.15 -8.45 15.08
N ARG A 20 2.98 -9.48 15.01
CA ARG A 20 4.29 -9.44 14.31
C ARG A 20 4.11 -9.24 12.82
N VAL A 21 3.22 -10.00 12.18
CA VAL A 21 2.93 -9.91 10.75
C VAL A 21 2.39 -8.53 10.39
N MET A 22 1.41 -8.02 11.14
CA MET A 22 0.84 -6.69 10.89
C MET A 22 1.87 -5.57 11.08
N ARG A 23 2.79 -5.71 12.06
CA ARG A 23 3.89 -4.74 12.25
C ARG A 23 4.94 -4.77 11.14
N ALA A 24 5.13 -5.91 10.48
CA ALA A 24 6.09 -6.05 9.38
C ALA A 24 5.57 -5.50 8.04
N GLN A 25 4.27 -5.18 7.95
CA GLN A 25 3.69 -4.61 6.74
C GLN A 25 4.09 -3.13 6.60
N HIS A 26 4.99 -2.85 5.66
CA HIS A 26 5.43 -1.49 5.35
C HIS A 26 4.47 -0.80 4.38
N SER A 27 4.40 0.53 4.43
CA SER A 27 3.57 1.33 3.52
C SER A 27 4.15 1.51 2.12
N VAL A 28 5.44 1.18 1.93
CA VAL A 28 6.16 1.27 0.65
C VAL A 28 7.21 0.16 0.58
N ASN A 29 7.67 -0.13 -0.62
CA ASN A 29 8.70 -1.12 -0.89
C ASN A 29 8.31 -2.55 -0.53
N MET A 30 7.02 -2.87 -0.59
CA MET A 30 6.58 -4.25 -0.42
C MET A 30 7.15 -5.14 -1.54
N ARG A 31 7.24 -6.44 -1.26
CA ARG A 31 7.69 -7.46 -2.23
C ARG A 31 7.04 -7.33 -3.62
N PRO A 32 5.70 -7.22 -3.76
CA PRO A 32 5.08 -7.06 -5.09
C PRO A 32 5.49 -5.77 -5.80
N GLU A 33 5.60 -4.64 -5.09
CA GLU A 33 6.09 -3.38 -5.68
C GLU A 33 7.53 -3.52 -6.19
N LEU A 34 8.40 -4.17 -5.43
CA LEU A 34 9.79 -4.38 -5.82
C LEU A 34 9.91 -5.33 -7.03
N ALA A 35 9.09 -6.38 -7.08
CA ALA A 35 9.01 -7.27 -8.23
C ALA A 35 8.56 -6.52 -9.50
N LEU A 36 7.52 -5.69 -9.39
CA LEU A 36 7.06 -4.86 -10.50
C LEU A 36 8.14 -3.88 -10.97
N ARG A 37 8.83 -3.23 -10.04
CA ARG A 37 9.92 -2.29 -10.35
C ARG A 37 11.06 -2.94 -11.12
N ARG A 38 11.47 -4.15 -10.69
CA ARG A 38 12.49 -4.95 -11.39
C ARG A 38 12.04 -5.32 -12.80
N ALA A 39 10.80 -5.79 -12.96
CA ALA A 39 10.25 -6.13 -14.27
C ALA A 39 10.21 -4.90 -15.21
N LEU A 40 9.73 -3.76 -14.72
CA LEU A 40 9.68 -2.52 -15.51
C LEU A 40 11.07 -2.02 -15.90
N GLN A 41 12.06 -2.16 -15.01
CA GLN A 41 13.44 -1.79 -15.31
C GLN A 41 14.05 -2.71 -16.36
N ALA A 42 13.80 -4.02 -16.29
CA ALA A 42 14.25 -4.99 -17.29
C ALA A 42 13.62 -4.70 -18.67
N LEU A 43 12.40 -4.19 -18.71
CA LEU A 43 11.70 -3.76 -19.93
C LEU A 43 12.12 -2.35 -20.42
N GLY A 44 13.05 -1.68 -19.74
CA GLY A 44 13.57 -0.37 -20.16
C GLY A 44 12.66 0.82 -19.83
N PHE A 45 11.63 0.63 -19.00
CA PHE A 45 10.73 1.73 -18.65
C PHE A 45 11.36 2.72 -17.66
N ARG A 46 11.06 4.00 -17.88
CA ARG A 46 11.39 5.10 -16.95
C ARG A 46 10.13 5.54 -16.21
N TYR A 47 10.18 5.50 -14.90
CA TYR A 47 9.05 5.84 -14.03
C TYR A 47 9.53 6.60 -12.77
N ARG A 48 8.58 7.22 -12.08
CA ARG A 48 8.76 7.78 -10.74
C ARG A 48 8.07 6.89 -9.72
N VAL A 49 8.59 6.84 -8.51
CA VAL A 49 8.03 6.05 -7.41
C VAL A 49 7.50 7.00 -6.35
N ASN A 50 6.36 6.66 -5.72
CA ASN A 50 5.80 7.40 -4.59
C ASN A 50 5.52 8.89 -4.87
N LEU A 51 5.16 9.20 -6.13
CA LEU A 51 4.91 10.57 -6.58
C LEU A 51 3.52 11.03 -6.11
N PRO A 52 3.38 12.22 -5.49
CA PRO A 52 2.07 12.76 -5.14
C PRO A 52 1.30 13.13 -6.42
N LEU A 53 0.00 12.82 -6.43
CA LEU A 53 -0.86 13.14 -7.57
C LEU A 53 -1.19 14.64 -7.59
N PRO A 54 -1.20 15.30 -8.76
CA PRO A 54 -1.41 16.76 -8.87
C PRO A 54 -2.68 17.26 -8.17
N ALA A 55 -3.80 16.55 -8.33
CA ALA A 55 -5.10 16.92 -7.73
C ALA A 55 -5.37 16.26 -6.37
N MET A 56 -4.55 15.29 -5.95
CA MET A 56 -4.75 14.52 -4.73
C MET A 56 -3.43 14.38 -3.98
N ARG A 57 -2.92 15.50 -3.43
CA ARG A 57 -1.61 15.55 -2.75
C ARG A 57 -1.44 14.54 -1.60
N ARG A 58 -2.54 14.08 -0.98
CA ARG A 58 -2.51 13.05 0.07
C ARG A 58 -2.39 11.63 -0.48
N ARG A 59 -2.66 11.42 -1.77
CA ARG A 59 -2.52 10.14 -2.45
C ARG A 59 -1.23 10.13 -3.26
N ARG A 60 -0.49 9.04 -3.09
CA ARG A 60 0.75 8.78 -3.81
C ARG A 60 0.55 7.51 -4.60
N ALA A 61 0.98 7.51 -5.85
CA ALA A 61 0.99 6.31 -6.67
C ALA A 61 2.30 5.56 -6.46
N ASP A 62 2.23 4.23 -6.45
CA ASP A 62 3.42 3.39 -6.28
C ASP A 62 4.37 3.60 -7.44
N ILE A 63 3.81 3.65 -8.66
CA ILE A 63 4.56 3.91 -9.89
C ILE A 63 3.82 4.95 -10.73
N THR A 64 4.55 5.93 -11.26
CA THR A 64 4.01 6.97 -12.15
C THR A 64 4.84 7.08 -13.42
N PHE A 65 4.18 6.93 -14.56
CA PHE A 65 4.73 7.19 -15.88
C PHE A 65 4.36 8.63 -16.28
N VAL A 66 5.21 9.59 -15.94
CA VAL A 66 4.94 11.02 -16.18
C VAL A 66 4.70 11.31 -17.66
N ARG A 67 5.51 10.72 -18.56
CA ARG A 67 5.37 10.89 -20.01
C ARG A 67 4.03 10.40 -20.54
N TRP A 68 3.48 9.35 -19.94
CA TRP A 68 2.24 8.71 -20.37
C TRP A 68 1.03 9.14 -19.56
N ARG A 69 1.24 9.99 -18.54
CA ARG A 69 0.20 10.47 -17.61
C ARG A 69 -0.54 9.30 -16.94
N THR A 70 0.16 8.19 -16.70
CA THR A 70 -0.40 6.96 -16.10
C THR A 70 0.13 6.76 -14.69
N ALA A 71 -0.79 6.52 -13.75
CA ALA A 71 -0.47 6.13 -12.37
C ALA A 71 -0.86 4.66 -12.16
N VAL A 72 0.02 3.89 -11.52
CA VAL A 72 -0.18 2.48 -11.19
C VAL A 72 -0.17 2.32 -9.68
N PHE A 73 -1.16 1.60 -9.17
CA PHE A 73 -1.31 1.27 -7.76
C PHE A 73 -1.21 -0.25 -7.58
N VAL A 74 -0.34 -0.68 -6.66
CA VAL A 74 -0.10 -2.08 -6.32
C VAL A 74 -0.79 -2.36 -5.00
N GLN A 75 -2.02 -2.86 -5.10
CA GLN A 75 -2.88 -3.04 -3.94
C GLN A 75 -2.90 -4.48 -3.44
N GLY A 76 -2.81 -4.64 -2.12
CA GLY A 76 -2.93 -5.94 -1.47
C GLY A 76 -4.39 -6.41 -1.37
N CYS A 77 -4.65 -7.67 -1.70
CA CYS A 77 -5.99 -8.27 -1.68
C CYS A 77 -6.65 -8.21 -0.29
N PHE A 78 -5.86 -8.35 0.78
CA PHE A 78 -6.34 -8.31 2.16
C PHE A 78 -7.02 -6.97 2.53
N TRP A 79 -6.43 -5.84 2.13
CA TRP A 79 -6.93 -4.51 2.49
C TRP A 79 -8.08 -4.04 1.60
N HIS A 80 -8.19 -4.58 0.39
CA HIS A 80 -9.15 -4.15 -0.63
C HIS A 80 -10.22 -5.20 -0.96
N ALA A 81 -10.22 -6.34 -0.26
CA ALA A 81 -11.16 -7.43 -0.44
C ALA A 81 -11.41 -7.75 -1.93
N CYS A 82 -10.34 -8.08 -2.65
CA CYS A 82 -10.48 -8.37 -4.09
C CYS A 82 -11.44 -9.56 -4.29
N PRO A 83 -12.22 -9.57 -5.38
CA PRO A 83 -13.30 -10.54 -5.57
C PRO A 83 -12.81 -12.01 -5.62
N GLU A 84 -11.56 -12.24 -6.03
CA GLU A 84 -11.01 -13.59 -6.20
C GLU A 84 -10.32 -14.15 -4.94
N HIS A 85 -9.66 -13.27 -4.17
CA HIS A 85 -8.78 -13.67 -3.05
C HIS A 85 -9.16 -13.01 -1.72
N SER A 86 -10.35 -12.42 -1.59
CA SER A 86 -10.78 -11.78 -0.34
C SER A 86 -10.72 -12.78 0.80
N HIS A 87 -9.94 -12.46 1.84
CA HIS A 87 -9.83 -13.29 3.03
C HIS A 87 -10.22 -12.44 4.24
N ALA A 88 -11.43 -12.65 4.75
CA ALA A 88 -11.87 -11.95 5.95
C ALA A 88 -11.03 -12.44 7.15
N PRO A 89 -10.56 -11.52 8.01
CA PRO A 89 -9.95 -11.91 9.27
C PRO A 89 -10.99 -12.67 10.12
N LYS A 90 -10.62 -13.87 10.57
CA LYS A 90 -11.39 -14.70 11.50
C LYS A 90 -10.97 -14.43 12.94
#